data_AF-A0A6J2RRZ9-F1
#
_entry.id   AF-A0A6J2RRZ9-F1
#
_cell.length_a   1.000
_cell.length_b   1.000
_cell.length_c   1.000
_cell.angle_alpha   90.00
_cell.angle_beta   90.00
_cell.angle_gamma   90.00
#
_symmetry.space_group_name_H-M   'P 1'
#
loop_
_entity.id
_entity.type
_entity.pdbx_description
1 polymer ?
#
loop_
_entity_poly.entity_id
_entity_poly.type
_entity_poly.pdbx_seq_one_letter_code
_entity_poly.pdbx_strand_id
1 'polypeptide(L)'
;MNVLLTKPYIVFVCLLKFVSLNGPNMKCGGCSAATEADEEIQKICDSVKADAEAKAGKTYEMFTAKSFTSQVVAGTNYFIKIHVGGEDHVHLRVSKKLPCYGGELELTDMQCSKSHQDPIEYF
;
A
#
# COMPACT_ATOMS: atom_id res chain seq x y z
N MET A 1 -35.85 0.37 50.34
CA MET A 1 -35.45 -1.03 50.63
C MET A 1 -34.64 -1.49 49.42
N ASN A 2 -33.36 -1.11 49.27
CA ASN A 2 -32.17 -1.87 49.70
C ASN A 2 -32.44 -3.39 49.64
N VAL A 3 -31.74 -4.19 48.83
CA VAL A 3 -30.33 -4.56 49.01
C VAL A 3 -29.82 -5.39 47.80
N LEU A 4 -28.65 -5.02 47.22
CA LEU A 4 -27.44 -5.81 46.85
C LEU A 4 -27.58 -7.14 46.01
N LEU A 5 -26.71 -7.60 45.09
CA LEU A 5 -25.24 -7.59 44.90
C LEU A 5 -24.84 -8.08 43.47
N THR A 6 -23.62 -7.71 43.07
CA THR A 6 -22.59 -8.43 42.25
C THR A 6 -22.75 -8.69 40.74
N LYS A 7 -21.83 -8.08 39.95
CA LYS A 7 -21.24 -8.67 38.74
C LYS A 7 -20.27 -9.81 39.13
N PRO A 8 -20.00 -10.81 38.27
CA PRO A 8 -18.81 -10.76 37.41
C PRO A 8 -19.00 -11.42 36.01
N TYR A 9 -17.92 -11.40 35.22
CA TYR A 9 -17.78 -11.60 33.77
C TYR A 9 -17.68 -13.07 33.29
N ILE A 10 -17.76 -13.23 31.95
CA ILE A 10 -17.22 -14.32 31.07
C ILE A 10 -18.13 -15.56 30.98
N VAL A 11 -18.62 -15.95 29.78
CA VAL A 11 -18.07 -17.05 28.95
C VAL A 11 -18.86 -17.14 27.61
N PHE A 12 -18.14 -17.24 26.46
CA PHE A 12 -18.46 -17.94 25.18
C PHE A 12 -19.80 -17.68 24.45
N VAL A 13 -19.96 -17.50 23.13
CA VAL A 13 -19.19 -17.84 21.92
C VAL A 13 -19.59 -16.80 20.87
N CYS A 14 -18.63 -16.01 20.38
CA CYS A 14 -18.81 -15.30 19.11
C CYS A 14 -18.64 -16.35 18.01
N LEU A 15 -19.73 -16.71 17.34
CA LEU A 15 -19.74 -17.65 16.21
C LEU A 15 -19.04 -16.98 15.02
N LEU A 16 -17.70 -16.97 15.05
CA LEU A 16 -16.85 -16.68 13.92
C LEU A 16 -17.12 -17.73 12.84
N LYS A 17 -17.86 -17.31 11.80
CA LYS A 17 -17.85 -18.00 10.52
C LYS A 17 -16.40 -18.06 10.05
N PHE A 18 -15.88 -19.29 9.98
CA PHE A 18 -14.64 -19.66 9.34
C PHE A 18 -14.64 -19.12 7.89
N VAL A 19 -13.92 -18.02 7.66
CA VAL A 19 -13.28 -17.78 6.37
C VAL A 19 -11.82 -18.14 6.57
N SER A 20 -11.39 -19.17 5.85
CA SER A 20 -10.01 -19.66 5.81
C SER A 20 -9.10 -18.55 5.29
N LEU A 21 -8.40 -17.85 6.20
CA LEU A 21 -7.30 -16.95 5.84
C LEU A 21 -6.02 -17.76 5.64
N ASN A 22 -5.89 -18.42 4.49
CA ASN A 22 -4.56 -18.79 3.97
C ASN A 22 -4.00 -17.58 3.20
N GLY A 23 -3.65 -16.51 3.92
CA GLY A 23 -2.87 -15.40 3.38
C GLY A 23 -1.38 -15.74 3.43
N PRO A 24 -0.55 -15.32 2.45
CA PRO A 24 0.89 -15.53 2.49
C PRO A 24 1.47 -14.94 3.78
N ASN A 25 2.41 -15.66 4.38
CA ASN A 25 3.07 -15.35 5.65
C ASN A 25 3.87 -14.04 5.55
N MET A 26 3.19 -12.90 5.67
CA MET A 26 3.77 -11.55 5.59
C MET A 26 4.67 -11.33 6.81
N LYS A 27 5.98 -11.54 6.65
CA LYS A 27 6.98 -11.15 7.65
C LYS A 27 7.20 -9.64 7.57
N CYS A 28 7.27 -8.96 8.71
CA CYS A 28 7.67 -7.54 8.76
C CYS A 28 9.03 -7.36 8.05
N GLY A 29 9.12 -6.35 7.17
CA GLY A 29 10.32 -6.04 6.39
C GLY A 29 10.48 -6.77 5.05
N GLY A 30 9.69 -7.82 4.76
CA GLY A 30 9.65 -8.45 3.43
C GLY A 30 8.66 -7.79 2.49
N CYS A 31 8.99 -7.68 1.19
CA CYS A 31 8.02 -7.29 0.16
C CYS A 31 7.10 -8.47 -0.17
N SER A 32 5.82 -8.19 -0.45
CA SER A 32 4.88 -9.17 -1.00
C SER A 32 5.27 -9.57 -2.43
N ALA A 33 4.62 -10.61 -2.97
CA ALA A 33 4.69 -10.86 -4.40
C ALA A 33 4.12 -9.64 -5.16
N ALA A 34 4.66 -9.37 -6.36
CA ALA A 34 4.10 -8.35 -7.23
C ALA A 34 2.73 -8.80 -7.75
N THR A 35 1.75 -7.90 -7.69
CA THR A 35 0.38 -8.12 -8.14
C THR A 35 -0.09 -6.95 -9.02
N GLU A 36 -1.12 -7.16 -9.82
CA GLU A 36 -1.74 -6.10 -10.62
C GLU A 36 -2.29 -4.98 -9.73
N ALA A 37 -2.14 -3.73 -10.19
CA ALA A 37 -2.64 -2.58 -9.47
C ALA A 37 -4.18 -2.49 -9.53
N ASP A 38 -4.79 -2.21 -8.39
CA ASP A 38 -6.23 -1.99 -8.27
C ASP A 38 -6.57 -0.48 -8.19
N GLU A 39 -7.85 -0.17 -8.00
CA GLU A 39 -8.33 1.20 -7.87
C GLU A 39 -7.78 1.93 -6.64
N GLU A 40 -7.43 1.23 -5.55
CA GLU A 40 -6.83 1.86 -4.37
C GLU A 40 -5.40 2.29 -4.69
N ILE A 41 -4.63 1.41 -5.33
CA ILE A 41 -3.26 1.72 -5.76
C ILE A 41 -3.23 2.85 -6.78
N GLN A 42 -4.18 2.88 -7.73
CA GLN A 42 -4.29 4.00 -8.66
C GLN A 42 -4.56 5.32 -7.91
N LYS A 43 -5.47 5.34 -6.93
CA LYS A 43 -5.75 6.54 -6.11
C LYS A 43 -4.52 7.01 -5.33
N ILE A 44 -3.72 6.07 -4.80
CA ILE A 44 -2.44 6.40 -4.16
C ILE A 44 -1.53 7.11 -5.16
N CYS A 45 -1.37 6.56 -6.38
CA CYS A 45 -0.58 7.18 -7.44
C CYS A 45 -1.07 8.58 -7.80
N ASP A 46 -2.38 8.74 -7.99
CA ASP A 46 -2.99 10.03 -8.33
C ASP A 46 -2.73 11.07 -7.24
N SER A 47 -2.77 10.67 -5.96
CA SER A 47 -2.52 11.56 -4.82
C SER A 47 -1.08 12.09 -4.76
N VAL A 48 -0.11 11.32 -5.25
CA VAL A 48 1.33 11.69 -5.25
C VAL A 48 1.85 12.11 -6.62
N LYS A 49 0.97 12.20 -7.63
CA LYS A 49 1.36 12.51 -9.02
C LYS A 49 2.10 13.85 -9.11
N ALA A 50 1.62 14.87 -8.41
CA ALA A 50 2.24 16.19 -8.41
C ALA A 50 3.69 16.13 -7.88
N ASP A 51 3.94 15.37 -6.81
CA ASP A 51 5.28 15.19 -6.25
C ASP A 51 6.17 14.39 -7.20
N ALA A 52 5.62 13.38 -7.89
CA ALA A 52 6.33 12.59 -8.88
C ALA A 52 6.76 13.44 -10.09
N GLU A 53 5.87 14.29 -10.60
CA GLU A 53 6.18 15.22 -11.71
C GLU A 53 7.22 16.26 -11.30
N ALA A 54 7.10 16.81 -10.09
CA ALA A 54 8.08 17.74 -9.52
C ALA A 54 9.46 17.08 -9.38
N LYS A 55 9.53 15.84 -8.87
CA LYS A 55 10.78 15.08 -8.74
C LYS A 55 11.37 14.68 -10.09
N ALA A 56 10.54 14.37 -11.08
CA ALA A 56 10.98 14.03 -12.43
C ALA A 56 11.36 15.25 -13.28
N GLY A 57 10.97 16.47 -12.87
CA GLY A 57 11.19 17.69 -13.64
C GLY A 57 10.38 17.74 -14.94
N LYS A 58 9.30 16.96 -15.05
CA LYS A 58 8.42 16.88 -16.22
C LYS A 58 7.01 16.45 -15.83
N THR A 59 6.03 16.79 -16.66
CA THR A 59 4.63 16.35 -16.50
C THR A 59 4.38 15.04 -17.24
N TYR A 60 3.39 14.27 -16.75
CA TYR A 60 2.98 13.01 -17.34
C TYR A 60 1.52 13.08 -17.81
N GLU A 61 1.30 12.98 -19.12
CA GLU A 61 -0.06 12.91 -19.69
C GLU A 61 -0.77 11.61 -19.27
N MET A 62 -0.02 10.51 -19.24
CA MET A 62 -0.49 9.20 -18.77
C MET A 62 0.17 8.87 -17.43
N PHE A 63 -0.61 8.31 -16.50
CA PHE A 63 -0.11 7.95 -15.17
C PHE A 63 -0.89 6.76 -14.61
N THR A 64 -0.80 5.61 -15.29
CA THR A 64 -1.60 4.43 -14.98
C THR A 64 -0.79 3.39 -14.23
N ALA A 65 -1.18 3.09 -13.00
CA ALA A 65 -0.61 2.00 -12.22
C ALA A 65 -0.84 0.66 -12.92
N LYS A 66 0.21 -0.16 -13.02
CA LYS A 66 0.17 -1.48 -13.68
C LYS A 66 0.30 -2.59 -12.66
N SER A 67 1.35 -2.56 -11.86
CA SER A 67 1.58 -3.55 -10.82
C SER A 67 2.23 -2.92 -9.61
N PHE A 68 2.11 -3.59 -8.47
CA PHE A 68 2.69 -3.14 -7.22
C PHE A 68 3.15 -4.29 -6.35
N THR A 69 4.04 -3.98 -5.42
CA THR A 69 4.31 -4.81 -4.24
C THR A 69 4.26 -3.93 -2.99
N SER A 70 3.99 -4.55 -1.84
CA SER A 70 3.87 -3.85 -0.56
C SER A 70 4.83 -4.43 0.47
N GLN A 71 5.29 -3.58 1.39
CA GLN A 71 6.17 -3.96 2.48
C GLN A 71 5.62 -3.38 3.79
N VAL A 72 5.38 -4.24 4.77
CA VAL A 72 4.92 -3.83 6.11
C VAL A 72 6.13 -3.38 6.95
N VAL A 73 6.04 -2.17 7.47
CA VAL A 73 7.03 -1.51 8.35
C VAL A 73 6.29 -0.86 9.55
N ALA A 74 6.79 0.26 10.10
CA ALA A 74 5.99 1.15 10.96
C ALA A 74 4.97 1.96 10.13
N GLY A 75 4.17 1.25 9.33
CA GLY A 75 3.39 1.78 8.21
C GLY A 75 3.39 0.77 7.06
N THR A 76 3.16 1.25 5.84
CA THR A 76 3.22 0.41 4.63
C THR A 76 3.97 1.16 3.54
N ASN A 77 5.00 0.55 2.98
CA ASN A 77 5.59 1.03 1.73
C ASN A 77 4.90 0.32 0.57
N TYR A 78 4.55 1.09 -0.46
CA TYR A 78 4.07 0.61 -1.75
C TYR A 78 5.13 0.89 -2.80
N PHE A 79 5.56 -0.14 -3.49
CA PHE A 79 6.41 -0.03 -4.68
C PHE A 79 5.49 -0.24 -5.88
N ILE A 80 5.32 0.78 -6.71
CA ILE A 80 4.28 0.79 -7.75
C ILE A 80 4.92 1.07 -9.10
N LYS A 81 4.70 0.18 -10.07
CA LYS A 81 5.02 0.41 -11.47
C LYS A 81 3.89 1.19 -12.13
N ILE A 82 4.25 2.31 -12.74
CA ILE A 82 3.32 3.21 -13.42
C ILE A 82 3.73 3.33 -14.88
N HIS A 83 2.78 3.15 -15.78
CA HIS A 83 2.94 3.43 -17.19
C HIS A 83 2.70 4.92 -17.46
N VAL A 84 3.66 5.55 -18.14
CA VAL A 84 3.66 7.01 -18.38
C VAL A 84 3.59 7.39 -19.86
N GLY A 85 3.22 6.44 -20.72
CA GLY A 85 3.06 6.62 -22.17
C GLY A 85 4.13 5.87 -22.98
N GLY A 86 3.79 5.51 -24.23
CA GLY A 86 4.70 4.76 -25.12
C GLY A 86 5.09 3.39 -24.54
N GLU A 87 6.39 3.16 -24.38
CA GLU A 87 6.94 1.98 -23.66
C GLU A 87 7.52 2.37 -22.29
N ASP A 88 7.43 3.65 -21.92
CA ASP A 88 8.05 4.20 -20.72
C ASP A 88 7.23 3.90 -19.46
N HIS A 89 7.97 3.57 -18.41
CA HIS A 89 7.45 3.31 -17.08
C HIS A 89 8.29 4.06 -16.04
N VAL A 90 7.68 4.28 -14.89
CA VAL A 90 8.34 4.78 -13.69
C VAL A 90 7.96 3.89 -12.51
N HIS A 91 8.89 3.70 -11.58
CA HIS A 91 8.61 3.00 -10.34
C HIS A 91 8.58 4.02 -9.20
N LEU A 92 7.47 4.05 -8.45
CA LEU A 92 7.33 4.90 -7.27
C LEU A 92 7.49 4.06 -6.00
N ARG A 93 8.04 4.70 -4.97
CA ARG A 93 8.00 4.21 -3.60
C ARG A 93 7.19 5.20 -2.75
N VAL A 94 5.98 4.80 -2.39
CA VAL A 94 5.06 5.60 -1.58
C VAL A 94 4.96 5.01 -0.18
N SER A 95 5.13 5.83 0.86
CA SER A 95 4.95 5.40 2.24
C SER A 95 3.61 5.87 2.78
N LYS A 96 2.86 4.95 3.39
CA LYS A 96 1.64 5.21 4.14
C LYS A 96 1.96 5.10 5.63
N LYS A 97 1.88 6.23 6.34
CA LYS A 97 2.07 6.27 7.80
C LYS A 97 0.93 5.52 8.50
N LEU A 98 1.17 5.05 9.73
CA LEU A 98 0.10 4.47 10.54
C LEU A 98 -0.95 5.54 10.92
N PRO A 99 -2.21 5.16 11.19
CA PRO A 99 -3.27 6.11 11.57
C PRO A 99 -2.93 6.97 12.80
N CYS A 100 -2.18 6.42 13.77
CA CYS A 100 -1.73 7.17 14.94
C CYS A 100 -0.71 8.28 14.61
N TYR A 101 -0.12 8.25 13.41
CA TYR A 101 0.79 9.26 12.85
C TYR A 101 0.15 10.02 11.68
N GLY A 102 -1.18 10.07 11.61
CA GLY A 102 -1.94 10.86 10.63
C GLY A 102 -2.31 10.13 9.34
N GLY A 103 -1.75 8.93 9.08
CA GLY A 103 -2.14 8.13 7.92
C GLY A 103 -1.72 8.70 6.56
N GLU A 104 -0.84 9.70 6.54
CA GLU A 104 -0.41 10.42 5.34
C GLU A 104 0.29 9.50 4.34
N LEU A 105 0.08 9.80 3.05
CA LEU A 105 0.79 9.22 1.92
C LEU A 105 1.90 10.17 1.49
N GLU A 106 3.10 9.64 1.29
CA GLU A 106 4.27 10.43 0.91
C GLU A 106 5.08 9.71 -0.17
N LEU A 107 5.42 10.40 -1.25
CA LEU A 107 6.38 9.90 -2.24
C LEU A 107 7.78 9.94 -1.64
N THR A 108 8.28 8.79 -1.22
CA THR A 108 9.62 8.66 -0.62
C THR A 108 10.71 8.52 -1.67
N ASP A 109 10.47 7.75 -2.73
CA ASP A 109 11.44 7.63 -3.82
C ASP A 109 10.83 7.32 -5.19
N MET A 110 11.61 7.52 -6.26
CA MET A 110 11.18 7.33 -7.64
C MET A 110 12.35 6.90 -8.54
N GLN A 111 12.12 5.89 -9.38
CA GLN A 111 13.00 5.53 -10.48
C GLN A 111 12.33 5.84 -11.82
N CYS A 112 13.04 6.56 -12.68
CA CYS A 112 12.62 6.92 -14.03
C CYS A 112 13.19 5.95 -15.08
N SER A 113 12.70 6.06 -16.32
CA SER A 113 13.22 5.35 -17.49
C SER A 113 13.20 3.82 -17.33
N LYS A 114 12.12 3.29 -16.76
CA LYS A 114 11.85 1.86 -16.70
C LYS A 114 11.06 1.40 -17.91
N SER A 115 11.12 0.11 -18.18
CA SER A 115 10.35 -0.58 -19.20
C SER A 115 9.21 -1.40 -18.59
N HIS A 116 8.29 -1.87 -19.44
CA HIS A 116 7.23 -2.78 -19.02
C HIS A 116 7.78 -4.07 -18.40
N GLN A 117 8.95 -4.55 -18.86
CA GLN A 117 9.54 -5.82 -18.46
C GLN A 117 10.31 -5.75 -17.15
N ASP A 118 10.71 -4.55 -16.70
CA ASP A 118 11.45 -4.39 -15.46
C ASP A 118 10.59 -4.79 -14.25
N PRO A 119 11.02 -5.72 -13.38
CA PRO A 119 10.22 -6.13 -12.24
C PRO A 119 10.08 -4.97 -11.23
N ILE A 120 8.92 -4.91 -10.55
CA ILE A 120 8.72 -3.98 -9.43
C ILE A 120 9.20 -4.63 -8.14
N GLU A 121 10.26 -4.09 -7.58
CA GLU A 121 10.97 -4.60 -6.40
C GLU A 121 11.33 -3.47 -5.45
N TYR A 122 11.94 -3.82 -4.31
CA TYR A 122 12.46 -2.85 -3.36
C TYR A 122 13.57 -1.98 -3.96
N PHE A 123 13.52 -0.68 -3.68
CA PHE A 123 14.62 0.27 -3.91
C PHE A 123 14.64 1.37 -2.85
#